data_AF-A0A970QCB4-F1
#
_entry.id   AF-A0A970QCB4-F1
#
_cell.length_a   1.000
_cell.length_b   1.000
_cell.length_c   1.000
_cell.angle_alpha   90.00
_cell.angle_beta   90.00
_cell.angle_gamma   90.00
#
_symmetry.space_group_name_H-M   'P 1'
#
loop_
_entity.id
_entity.type
_entity.pdbx_description
1 polymer ?
#
loop_
_entity_poly.entity_id
_entity_poly.type
_entity_poly.pdbx_seq_one_letter_code
_entity_poly.pdbx_strand_id
1 'polypeptide(L)'
;MAEPYTIEQLAKLASNFVVKNKGMWDHEKWQQFCDAAAALGINDDEELRLCLGELLELLKTFYVSLPKRVKAPAKAKAKPKAKAKPKAKAKSTVAKAPDSEKGA
;
A
#
# COMPACT_ATOMS: atom_id res chain seq x y z
N MET A 1 -18.59 -21.08 18.60
CA MET A 1 -18.88 -20.19 17.45
C MET A 1 -17.54 -19.90 16.79
N ALA A 2 -17.40 -20.11 15.49
CA ALA A 2 -16.17 -19.73 14.78
C ALA A 2 -16.09 -18.20 14.73
N GLU A 3 -15.03 -17.61 15.29
CA GLU A 3 -14.83 -16.17 15.20
C GLU A 3 -14.25 -15.84 13.82
N PRO A 4 -14.94 -15.07 12.96
CA PRO A 4 -14.52 -14.84 11.58
C PRO A 4 -13.13 -14.18 11.46
N TYR A 5 -12.71 -13.47 12.51
CA TYR A 5 -11.40 -12.81 12.57
C TYR A 5 -10.21 -13.79 12.56
N THR A 6 -10.39 -15.03 13.02
CA THR A 6 -9.29 -16.01 13.09
C THR A 6 -8.88 -16.53 11.71
N ILE A 7 -9.82 -16.65 10.77
CA ILE A 7 -9.52 -17.11 9.40
C ILE A 7 -8.73 -16.06 8.62
N GLU A 8 -9.11 -14.78 8.72
CA GLU A 8 -8.35 -13.70 8.08
C GLU A 8 -6.92 -13.59 8.63
N GLN A 9 -6.78 -13.73 9.95
CA GLN A 9 -5.47 -13.75 10.62
C GLN A 9 -4.63 -14.94 10.14
N LEU A 10 -5.22 -16.14 10.06
CA LEU A 10 -4.54 -17.33 9.55
C LEU A 10 -4.10 -17.17 8.10
N ALA A 11 -4.98 -16.71 7.21
CA ALA A 11 -4.66 -16.49 5.80
C ALA A 11 -3.51 -15.49 5.64
N LYS A 12 -3.50 -14.43 6.47
CA LYS A 12 -2.42 -13.45 6.51
C LYS A 12 -1.12 -14.03 7.09
N LEU A 13 -1.20 -14.87 8.12
CA LEU A 13 -0.05 -15.57 8.70
C LEU A 13 0.61 -16.48 7.65
N ALA A 14 -0.20 -17.32 6.98
CA ALA A 14 0.23 -18.28 5.97
C ALA A 14 0.84 -17.60 4.74
N SER A 15 0.18 -16.59 4.18
CA SER A 15 0.70 -15.84 3.03
C SER A 15 2.02 -15.14 3.36
N ASN A 16 2.12 -14.50 4.53
CA ASN A 16 3.37 -13.88 4.98
C ASN A 16 4.48 -14.91 5.19
N PHE A 17 4.18 -16.08 5.77
CA PHE A 17 5.13 -17.15 5.97
C PHE A 17 5.74 -17.61 4.63
N VAL A 18 4.90 -17.91 3.63
CA VAL A 18 5.36 -18.33 2.30
C VAL A 18 6.23 -17.26 1.65
N VAL A 19 5.82 -15.99 1.69
CA VAL A 19 6.59 -14.88 1.08
C VAL A 19 7.93 -14.67 1.79
N LYS A 20 7.95 -14.66 3.14
CA LYS A 20 9.18 -14.48 3.92
C LYS A 20 10.19 -15.60 3.66
N ASN A 21 9.71 -16.82 3.58
CA ASN A 21 10.51 -18.01 3.32
C ASN A 21 10.74 -18.28 1.82
N LYS A 22 10.25 -17.40 0.94
CA LYS A 22 10.37 -17.52 -0.53
C LYS A 22 9.88 -18.88 -1.07
N GLY A 23 8.83 -19.43 -0.45
CA GLY A 23 8.28 -20.73 -0.81
C GLY A 23 9.14 -21.94 -0.39
N MET A 24 10.12 -21.76 0.49
CA MET A 24 11.00 -22.83 0.97
C MET A 24 11.11 -22.82 2.50
N TRP A 25 10.68 -23.89 3.15
CA TRP A 25 10.79 -24.05 4.60
C TRP A 25 11.26 -25.45 4.96
N ASP A 26 11.87 -25.54 6.14
CA ASP A 26 12.31 -26.76 6.79
C ASP A 26 11.32 -27.13 7.91
N HIS A 27 11.58 -28.24 8.60
CA HIS A 27 10.73 -28.70 9.69
C HIS A 27 10.66 -27.69 10.85
N GLU A 28 11.74 -26.97 11.14
CA GLU A 28 11.78 -26.00 12.23
C GLU A 28 10.86 -24.80 11.94
N LYS A 29 10.95 -24.24 10.73
CA LYS A 29 10.04 -23.16 10.29
C LYS A 29 8.59 -23.61 10.21
N TRP A 30 8.36 -24.86 9.78
CA TRP A 30 7.03 -25.45 9.81
C TRP A 30 6.47 -25.49 11.25
N GLN A 31 7.25 -25.97 12.22
CA GLN A 31 6.83 -26.01 13.61
C GLN A 31 6.54 -24.61 14.16
N GLN A 32 7.40 -23.62 13.87
CA GLN A 32 7.17 -22.23 14.26
C GLN A 32 5.87 -21.65 13.67
N PHE A 33 5.49 -22.07 12.45
CA PHE A 33 4.22 -21.68 11.86
C PHE A 33 3.03 -22.32 12.59
N CYS A 34 3.11 -23.60 12.94
CA CYS A 34 2.09 -24.27 13.75
C CYS A 34 1.92 -23.61 15.12
N ASP A 35 3.02 -23.29 15.80
CA ASP A 35 2.98 -22.62 17.10
C ASP A 35 2.31 -21.23 16.98
N ALA A 36 2.59 -20.50 15.90
CA ALA A 36 1.95 -19.22 15.61
C ALA A 36 0.45 -19.35 15.27
N ALA A 37 0.04 -20.44 14.60
CA ALA A 37 -1.37 -20.75 14.35
C ALA A 37 -2.09 -21.15 15.66
N ALA A 38 -1.43 -21.92 16.53
CA ALA A 38 -1.94 -22.30 17.83
C ALA A 38 -2.16 -21.08 18.74
N ALA A 39 -1.28 -20.06 18.65
CA ALA A 39 -1.47 -18.79 19.34
C ALA A 39 -2.72 -18.00 18.88
N LEU A 40 -3.31 -18.34 17.73
CA LEU A 40 -4.60 -17.81 17.26
C LEU A 40 -5.80 -18.63 17.77
N GLY A 41 -5.57 -19.64 18.62
CA GLY A 41 -6.60 -20.54 19.13
C GLY A 41 -6.97 -21.67 18.16
N ILE A 42 -6.17 -21.89 17.12
CA ILE A 42 -6.34 -23.04 16.22
C ILE A 42 -5.77 -24.26 16.93
N ASN A 43 -6.62 -25.24 17.22
CA ASN A 43 -6.17 -26.44 17.91
C ASN A 43 -5.14 -27.19 17.08
N ASP A 44 -4.15 -27.71 17.77
CA ASP A 44 -3.02 -28.39 17.18
C ASP A 44 -3.32 -29.89 16.99
N ASP A 45 -4.50 -30.19 16.44
CA ASP A 45 -4.88 -31.55 16.08
C ASP A 45 -4.21 -31.97 14.76
N GLU A 46 -4.10 -33.29 14.56
CA GLU A 46 -3.37 -33.84 13.42
C GLU A 46 -4.03 -33.48 12.08
N GLU A 47 -5.36 -33.39 12.04
CA GLU A 47 -6.13 -33.05 10.84
C GLU A 47 -5.93 -31.58 10.44
N LEU A 48 -5.99 -30.66 11.41
CA LEU A 48 -5.73 -29.24 11.23
C LEU A 48 -4.28 -28.99 10.83
N ARG A 49 -3.31 -29.71 11.41
CA ARG A 49 -1.91 -29.65 10.97
C ARG A 49 -1.76 -30.06 9.50
N LEU A 50 -2.47 -31.10 9.05
CA LEU A 50 -2.48 -31.48 7.64
C LEU A 50 -3.08 -30.36 6.77
N CYS A 51 -4.24 -29.82 7.15
CA CYS A 51 -4.86 -28.69 6.43
C CYS A 51 -3.96 -27.45 6.36
N LEU A 52 -3.26 -27.14 7.45
CA LEU A 52 -2.27 -26.05 7.52
C LEU A 52 -1.11 -26.28 6.55
N GLY A 53 -0.62 -27.52 6.45
CA GLY A 53 0.41 -27.90 5.50
C GLY A 53 -0.05 -27.75 4.04
N GLU A 54 -1.25 -28.24 3.73
CA GLU A 54 -1.86 -28.10 2.40
C GLU A 54 -2.05 -26.63 2.00
N LEU A 55 -2.50 -25.79 2.94
CA LEU A 55 -2.63 -24.35 2.72
C LEU A 55 -1.29 -23.72 2.32
N LEU A 56 -0.20 -24.06 3.01
CA LEU A 56 1.12 -23.51 2.69
C LEU A 56 1.62 -23.99 1.32
N GLU A 57 1.44 -25.26 0.96
CA GLU A 57 1.84 -25.79 -0.35
C GLU A 57 1.02 -25.17 -1.50
N LEU A 58 -0.28 -24.94 -1.29
CA LEU A 58 -1.12 -24.24 -2.25
C LEU A 58 -0.65 -22.79 -2.44
N LEU A 59 -0.39 -22.07 -1.34
CA LEU A 59 0.12 -20.70 -1.40
C LEU A 59 1.53 -20.61 -2.01
N LYS A 60 2.39 -21.61 -1.77
CA LYS A 60 3.70 -21.73 -2.42
C LYS A 60 3.55 -21.91 -3.93
N THR A 61 2.59 -22.71 -4.37
CA THR A 61 2.26 -22.85 -5.81
C THR A 61 1.93 -21.49 -6.42
N PHE A 62 1.07 -20.70 -5.77
CA PHE A 62 0.80 -19.33 -6.24
C PHE A 62 2.02 -18.42 -6.18
N TYR A 63 2.84 -18.52 -5.13
CA TYR A 63 4.05 -17.70 -5.00
C TYR A 63 5.04 -17.94 -6.16
N VAL A 64 5.20 -19.18 -6.62
CA VAL A 64 6.12 -19.51 -7.73
C VAL A 64 5.51 -19.31 -9.11
N SER A 65 4.20 -19.51 -9.27
CA SER A 65 3.53 -19.47 -10.57
C SER A 65 3.02 -18.10 -10.95
N LEU A 66 2.78 -17.20 -9.98
CA LEU A 66 2.27 -15.87 -10.30
C LEU A 66 3.35 -15.00 -10.95
N PRO A 67 3.02 -14.27 -12.02
CA PRO A 67 3.96 -13.38 -12.67
C PRO A 67 4.41 -12.30 -11.68
N LYS A 68 5.70 -11.95 -11.74
CA LYS A 68 6.23 -10.81 -10.96
C LYS A 68 5.37 -9.59 -11.26
N ARG A 69 4.84 -8.98 -10.19
CA ARG A 69 3.97 -7.81 -10.27
C ARG A 69 4.61 -6.80 -11.22
N VAL A 70 3.98 -6.56 -12.37
CA VAL A 70 4.44 -5.53 -13.30
C VAL A 70 4.37 -4.23 -12.52
N LYS A 71 5.52 -3.60 -12.25
CA LYS A 71 5.54 -2.29 -11.60
C LYS A 71 4.72 -1.37 -12.50
N ALA A 72 3.55 -0.94 -12.00
CA ALA A 72 2.77 0.09 -12.68
C ALA A 72 3.72 1.26 -12.97
N PRO A 73 3.76 1.78 -14.21
CA PRO A 73 4.64 2.89 -14.53
C PRO A 73 4.35 4.00 -13.53
N ALA A 74 5.38 4.40 -12.78
CA ALA A 74 5.29 5.49 -11.84
C ALA A 74 4.69 6.67 -12.61
N LYS A 75 3.47 7.09 -12.24
CA LYS A 75 2.84 8.28 -12.82
C LYS A 75 3.88 9.39 -12.73
N ALA A 76 4.39 9.82 -13.89
CA ALA A 76 5.36 10.90 -13.98
C ALA A 76 4.78 12.07 -13.18
N LYS A 77 5.49 12.48 -12.13
CA LYS A 77 5.11 13.67 -11.36
C LYS A 77 4.94 14.81 -12.37
N ALA A 78 3.72 15.29 -12.53
CA ALA A 78 3.44 16.44 -13.38
C ALA A 78 4.29 17.60 -12.83
N LYS A 79 5.26 18.06 -13.63
CA LYS A 79 6.01 19.29 -13.33
C LYS A 79 4.98 20.41 -13.18
N PRO A 80 4.93 21.15 -12.05
CA PRO A 80 4.14 22.36 -12.00
C PRO A 80 4.68 23.32 -13.06
N LYS A 81 3.85 23.66 -14.05
CA LYS A 81 4.15 24.72 -15.02
C LYS A 81 4.34 26.00 -14.21
N ALA A 82 5.56 26.54 -14.22
CA ALA A 82 5.88 27.86 -13.71
C ALA A 82 4.96 28.89 -14.39
N LYS A 83 3.99 29.44 -13.65
CA LYS A 83 3.27 30.63 -14.09
C LYS A 83 4.21 31.82 -13.95
N ALA A 84 4.36 32.52 -15.06
CA ALA A 84 5.29 33.62 -15.30
C ALA A 84 5.18 34.75 -14.27
N LYS A 85 6.33 35.37 -13.99
CA LYS A 85 6.47 36.67 -13.32
C LYS A 85 5.50 37.70 -13.93
N PRO A 86 4.66 38.39 -13.13
CA PRO A 86 4.13 39.67 -13.53
C PRO A 86 5.28 40.67 -13.59
N LYS A 87 5.55 41.19 -14.80
CA LYS A 87 6.44 42.34 -15.01
C LYS A 87 5.95 43.51 -14.17
N ALA A 88 6.87 44.10 -13.41
CA ALA A 88 6.72 45.42 -12.82
C ALA A 88 6.26 46.43 -13.87
N LYS A 89 5.25 47.22 -13.55
CA LYS A 89 5.08 48.56 -14.14
C LYS A 89 5.03 49.57 -13.00
N ALA A 90 6.04 50.43 -13.04
CA ALA A 90 6.30 51.53 -12.13
C ALA A 90 5.12 52.51 -12.07
N LYS A 91 4.90 53.04 -10.87
CA LYS A 91 4.18 54.29 -10.63
C LYS A 91 5.05 55.47 -11.06
N SER A 92 4.38 56.61 -11.30
CA SER A 92 4.84 57.94 -11.78
C SER A 92 4.57 58.11 -13.29
N THR A 93 3.89 59.15 -13.78
CA THR A 93 3.82 60.56 -13.35
C THR A 93 2.50 61.25 -13.73
N VAL A 94 2.29 62.38 -13.05
CA VAL A 94 1.27 63.44 -13.09
C VAL A 94 1.08 64.10 -14.46
N ALA A 95 -0.16 64.54 -14.77
CA ALA A 95 -0.55 65.91 -15.20
C ALA A 95 -1.74 65.93 -16.19
N LYS A 96 -2.87 66.55 -15.79
CA LYS A 96 -3.62 67.52 -16.63
C LYS A 96 -4.65 68.31 -15.80
N ALA A 97 -4.52 69.64 -15.83
CA ALA A 97 -5.45 70.66 -15.33
C ALA A 97 -6.61 70.89 -16.36
N PRO A 98 -7.43 71.96 -16.32
CA PRO A 98 -7.77 72.95 -15.27
C PRO A 98 -9.31 73.21 -15.09
N ASP A 99 -9.62 73.92 -14.00
CA ASP A 99 -10.57 75.04 -13.78
C ASP A 99 -11.87 75.26 -14.60
N SER A 100 -12.88 75.75 -13.84
CA SER A 100 -14.06 76.56 -14.22
C SER A 100 -15.42 75.84 -14.38
N GLU A 101 -16.28 75.91 -13.36
CA GLU A 101 -17.70 76.25 -13.58
C GLU A 101 -18.31 76.96 -12.35
N LYS A 102 -19.26 77.84 -12.65
CA LYS A 102 -19.74 79.02 -11.93
C LYS A 102 -21.23 78.81 -11.64
N GLY A 103 -21.70 79.10 -10.43
CA GLY A 103 -23.14 79.23 -10.10
C GLY A 103 -23.25 80.08 -8.83
N ALA A 104 -23.61 81.36 -8.95
CA ALA A 104 -24.97 81.90 -9.02
C ALA A 104 -25.60 81.99 -7.63
#